data_AF-A0A836L686-F1
#
_entry.id   AF-A0A836L686-F1
#
_cell.length_a   1.000
_cell.length_b   1.000
_cell.length_c   1.000
_cell.angle_alpha   90.00
_cell.angle_beta   90.00
_cell.angle_gamma   90.00
#
_symmetry.space_group_name_H-M   'P 1'
#
loop_
_entity.id
_entity.type
_entity.pdbx_description
1 polymer ?
#
loop_
_entity_poly.entity_id
_entity_poly.type
_entity_poly.pdbx_seq_one_letter_code
_entity_poly.pdbx_strand_id
1 'polypeptide(L)'
;MFRAARLLRGVSPFSIFLMDQKNNPALQGVSIAKRGKILSKMYKELSQQQRRDLQKRAQVHPGLRKAKRAKPPRKTEFAEFVRQNYNVVKGLNYRKRFSALSQLYELHKPLEVQVTKALKEANAKKVTPAKTVVKKAATNPQSASTLKAKKALKKSRGTQVAKRM
;
A
#
# COMPACT_ATOMS: atom_id res chain seq x y z
N MET A 1 29.02 -24.44 -2.64
CA MET A 1 28.32 -23.43 -3.48
C MET A 1 26.81 -23.58 -3.32
N PHE A 2 26.13 -22.69 -2.59
CA PHE A 2 24.67 -22.72 -2.46
C PHE A 2 24.02 -22.04 -3.68
N ARG A 3 23.55 -22.85 -4.64
CA ARG A 3 22.72 -22.37 -5.75
C ARG A 3 21.30 -22.14 -5.24
N ALA A 4 21.01 -20.92 -4.80
CA ALA A 4 19.65 -20.48 -4.51
C ALA A 4 18.88 -20.28 -5.82
N ALA A 5 18.35 -21.37 -6.39
CA ALA A 5 17.41 -21.26 -7.49
C ALA A 5 16.16 -20.51 -7.01
N ARG A 6 15.92 -19.34 -7.58
CA ARG A 6 14.64 -18.62 -7.44
C ARG A 6 13.58 -19.46 -8.13
N LEU A 7 13.00 -20.42 -7.42
CA LEU A 7 11.79 -21.09 -7.87
C LEU A 7 10.74 -19.98 -8.04
N LEU A 8 10.48 -19.61 -9.29
CA LEU A 8 9.24 -18.94 -9.66
C LEU A 8 8.14 -19.86 -9.14
N ARG A 9 7.59 -19.51 -7.96
CA ARG A 9 6.60 -20.35 -7.28
C ARG A 9 5.28 -20.23 -8.02
N GLY A 10 5.21 -20.95 -9.13
CA GLY A 10 3.96 -21.37 -9.74
C GLY A 10 3.13 -22.13 -8.73
N VAL A 11 1.85 -22.29 -9.06
CA VAL A 11 0.90 -23.04 -8.24
C VAL A 11 1.41 -24.50 -8.09
N SER A 12 1.17 -25.14 -6.95
CA SER A 12 1.61 -26.53 -6.73
C SER A 12 0.79 -27.51 -7.58
N PRO A 13 1.36 -28.64 -8.07
CA PRO A 13 0.60 -29.69 -8.74
C PRO A 13 -0.60 -30.19 -7.92
N PHE A 14 -0.44 -30.25 -6.59
CA PHE A 14 -1.53 -30.60 -5.69
C PHE A 14 -2.66 -29.57 -5.71
N SER A 15 -2.36 -28.28 -5.84
CA SER A 15 -3.39 -27.24 -5.91
C SER A 15 -4.22 -27.33 -7.19
N ILE A 16 -3.61 -27.69 -8.33
CA ILE A 16 -4.36 -27.97 -9.57
C ILE A 16 -5.27 -29.19 -9.37
N PHE A 17 -4.76 -30.25 -8.74
CA PHE A 17 -5.57 -31.41 -8.40
C PHE A 17 -6.78 -31.04 -7.52
N LEU A 18 -6.60 -30.16 -6.52
CA LEU A 18 -7.72 -29.68 -5.71
C LEU A 18 -8.78 -28.93 -6.52
N MET A 19 -8.36 -28.15 -7.53
CA MET A 19 -9.27 -27.45 -8.43
C MET A 19 -10.07 -28.43 -9.31
N ASP A 20 -9.42 -29.49 -9.80
CA ASP A 20 -10.06 -30.54 -10.59
C ASP A 20 -11.10 -31.32 -9.75
N GLN A 21 -10.82 -31.57 -8.47
CA GLN A 21 -11.65 -32.41 -7.59
C GLN A 21 -12.78 -31.68 -6.85
N LYS A 22 -13.02 -30.41 -7.13
CA LYS A 22 -14.03 -29.59 -6.40
C LYS A 22 -15.46 -30.15 -6.43
N ASN A 23 -15.81 -30.87 -7.50
CA ASN A 23 -17.16 -31.41 -7.75
C ASN A 23 -17.25 -32.93 -7.56
N ASN A 24 -16.24 -33.57 -6.96
CA ASN A 24 -16.22 -35.03 -6.85
C ASN A 24 -17.34 -35.53 -5.90
N PRO A 25 -18.17 -36.51 -6.33
CA PRO A 25 -19.23 -37.07 -5.50
C PRO A 25 -18.72 -37.69 -4.18
N ALA A 26 -17.50 -38.24 -4.15
CA ALA A 26 -16.90 -38.81 -2.95
C ALA A 26 -16.64 -37.78 -1.83
N LEU A 27 -16.70 -36.49 -2.16
CA LEU A 27 -16.53 -35.39 -1.20
C LEU A 27 -17.87 -34.72 -0.85
N GLN A 28 -18.95 -35.06 -1.54
CA GLN A 28 -20.30 -34.58 -1.23
C GLN A 28 -20.75 -35.20 0.11
N GLY A 29 -21.34 -34.39 1.00
CA GLY A 29 -21.72 -34.80 2.35
C GLY A 29 -20.56 -34.92 3.38
N VAL A 30 -19.30 -34.98 2.94
CA VAL A 30 -18.15 -35.01 3.86
C VAL A 30 -17.87 -33.63 4.43
N SER A 31 -17.69 -33.54 5.75
CA SER A 31 -17.32 -32.29 6.43
C SER A 31 -16.00 -31.72 5.89
N ILE A 32 -15.90 -30.39 5.83
CA ILE A 32 -14.73 -29.68 5.27
C ILE A 32 -13.42 -30.14 5.93
N ALA A 33 -13.44 -30.39 7.24
CA ALA A 33 -12.28 -30.88 8.00
C ALA A 33 -11.79 -32.27 7.54
N LYS A 34 -12.70 -33.16 7.13
CA LYS A 34 -12.35 -34.52 6.68
C LYS A 34 -11.93 -34.56 5.19
N ARG A 35 -12.43 -33.63 4.36
CA ARG A 35 -12.13 -33.57 2.91
C ARG A 35 -10.64 -33.52 2.60
N GLY A 36 -9.87 -32.74 3.37
CA GLY A 36 -8.43 -32.62 3.17
C GLY A 36 -7.68 -33.96 3.30
N LYS A 37 -8.09 -34.83 4.24
CA LYS A 37 -7.50 -36.16 4.42
C LYS A 37 -7.81 -37.08 3.23
N ILE A 38 -9.06 -37.05 2.76
CA ILE A 38 -9.50 -37.87 1.61
C ILE A 38 -8.78 -37.43 0.33
N LEU A 39 -8.78 -36.13 0.02
CA LEU A 39 -8.08 -35.58 -1.14
C LEU A 39 -6.58 -35.90 -1.13
N SER A 40 -5.96 -35.89 0.06
CA SER A 40 -4.55 -36.25 0.21
C SER A 40 -4.28 -37.72 -0.09
N LYS A 41 -5.21 -38.63 0.27
CA LYS A 41 -5.12 -40.06 -0.10
C LYS A 41 -5.28 -40.24 -1.60
N MET A 42 -6.32 -39.66 -2.19
CA MET A 42 -6.57 -39.72 -3.63
C MET A 42 -5.38 -39.19 -4.45
N TYR A 43 -4.74 -38.12 -3.99
CA TYR A 43 -3.55 -37.60 -4.67
C TYR A 43 -2.36 -38.57 -4.61
N LYS A 44 -2.22 -39.32 -3.52
CA LYS A 44 -1.18 -40.34 -3.38
C LYS A 44 -1.45 -41.57 -4.26
N GLU A 45 -2.71 -41.86 -4.54
CA GLU A 45 -3.14 -42.97 -5.40
C GLU A 45 -2.98 -42.67 -6.90
N LEU A 46 -2.80 -41.41 -7.30
CA LEU A 46 -2.54 -41.03 -8.69
C LEU A 46 -1.31 -41.74 -9.28
N SER A 47 -1.43 -42.16 -10.54
CA SER A 47 -0.32 -42.73 -11.29
C SER A 47 0.78 -41.70 -11.54
N GLN A 48 2.00 -42.18 -11.77
CA GLN A 48 3.14 -41.30 -12.01
C GLN A 48 2.97 -40.45 -13.28
N GLN A 49 2.26 -40.96 -14.29
CA GLN A 49 1.92 -40.20 -15.51
C GLN A 49 0.97 -39.05 -15.20
N GLN A 50 -0.11 -39.32 -14.46
CA GLN A 50 -1.08 -38.27 -14.06
C GLN A 50 -0.42 -37.17 -13.24
N ARG A 51 0.54 -37.52 -12.36
CA ARG A 51 1.33 -36.54 -11.60
C ARG A 51 2.20 -35.67 -12.51
N ARG A 52 2.83 -36.24 -13.54
CA ARG A 52 3.61 -35.47 -14.52
C ARG A 52 2.74 -34.49 -15.29
N ASP A 53 1.53 -34.90 -15.67
CA ASP A 53 0.62 -34.00 -16.39
C ASP A 53 0.06 -32.90 -15.49
N LEU A 54 -0.22 -33.20 -14.22
CA LEU A 54 -0.52 -32.17 -13.21
C LEU A 54 0.64 -31.19 -13.05
N GLN A 55 1.88 -31.67 -13.05
CA GLN A 55 3.06 -30.82 -12.95
C GLN A 55 3.21 -29.89 -14.15
N LYS A 56 2.98 -30.37 -15.37
CA LYS A 56 2.97 -29.53 -16.59
C LYS A 56 1.90 -28.43 -16.47
N ARG A 57 0.67 -28.79 -16.07
CA ARG A 57 -0.42 -27.81 -15.88
C ARG A 57 -0.09 -26.78 -14.81
N ALA A 58 0.53 -27.21 -13.71
CA ALA A 58 0.91 -26.35 -12.60
C ALA A 58 2.00 -25.33 -12.99
N GLN A 59 2.92 -25.69 -13.87
CA GLN A 59 3.97 -24.78 -14.37
C GLN A 59 3.40 -23.62 -15.20
N VAL A 60 2.34 -23.88 -15.98
CA VAL A 60 1.68 -22.87 -16.82
C VAL A 60 0.72 -21.99 -16.01
N HIS A 61 0.21 -22.51 -14.88
CA HIS A 61 -0.82 -21.81 -14.13
C HIS A 61 -0.29 -20.50 -13.51
N PRO A 62 -1.01 -19.36 -13.70
CA PRO A 62 -0.58 -18.09 -13.13
C PRO A 62 -0.56 -18.16 -11.59
N GLY A 63 0.50 -17.60 -11.00
CA GLY A 63 0.63 -17.49 -9.56
C GLY A 63 -0.21 -16.33 -9.01
N LEU A 64 -0.91 -16.56 -7.90
CA LEU A 64 -1.60 -15.49 -7.18
C LEU A 64 -0.58 -14.63 -6.42
N ARG A 65 -0.72 -13.30 -6.52
CA ARG A 65 0.05 -12.37 -5.69
C ARG A 65 -0.40 -12.55 -4.24
N LYS A 66 0.56 -12.70 -3.32
CA LYS A 66 0.25 -12.78 -1.88
C LYS A 66 -0.46 -11.50 -1.45
N ALA A 67 -1.66 -11.63 -0.89
CA ALA A 67 -2.36 -10.51 -0.28
C ALA A 67 -1.50 -9.95 0.86
N LYS A 68 -1.38 -8.61 0.93
CA LYS A 68 -0.73 -7.96 2.06
C LYS A 68 -1.57 -8.22 3.30
N ARG A 69 -0.98 -8.84 4.32
CA ARG A 69 -1.65 -9.04 5.61
C ARG A 69 -1.97 -7.67 6.19
N ALA A 70 -3.22 -7.49 6.63
CA ALA A 70 -3.60 -6.31 7.38
C ALA A 70 -2.75 -6.24 8.65
N LYS A 71 -2.08 -5.11 8.87
CA LYS A 71 -1.39 -4.86 10.14
C LYS A 71 -2.43 -4.38 11.15
N PRO A 72 -2.37 -4.81 12.41
CA PRO A 72 -3.24 -4.26 13.44
C PRO A 72 -3.02 -2.75 13.53
N PRO A 73 -4.07 -1.96 13.81
CA PRO A 73 -3.93 -0.52 14.01
C PRO A 73 -3.00 -0.27 15.20
N ARG A 74 -2.08 0.68 15.05
CA ARG A 74 -1.20 1.10 16.15
C ARG A 74 -2.03 1.89 17.16
N LYS A 75 -2.01 1.46 18.41
CA LYS A 75 -2.59 2.21 19.53
C LYS A 75 -1.53 3.21 20.00
N THR A 76 -1.71 4.48 19.62
CA THR A 76 -0.92 5.59 20.14
C THR A 76 -1.83 6.44 21.02
N GLU A 77 -1.27 7.13 22.00
CA GLU A 77 -2.03 8.06 22.87
C GLU A 77 -2.86 9.05 22.04
N PHE A 78 -2.26 9.59 20.97
CA PHE A 78 -2.98 10.47 20.05
C PHE A 78 -4.12 9.77 19.30
N ALA A 79 -3.96 8.52 18.89
CA ALA A 79 -5.02 7.78 18.20
C ALA A 79 -6.22 7.52 19.13
N GLU A 80 -5.95 7.26 20.42
CA GLU A 80 -7.01 7.11 21.43
C GLU A 80 -7.70 8.44 21.70
N PHE A 81 -6.93 9.52 21.80
CA PHE A 81 -7.47 10.89 21.92
C PHE A 81 -8.38 11.24 20.74
N VAL A 82 -7.94 10.97 19.50
CA VAL A 82 -8.74 11.18 18.29
C VAL A 82 -10.03 10.36 18.35
N ARG A 83 -9.98 9.11 18.82
CA ARG A 83 -11.16 8.24 18.93
C ARG A 83 -12.21 8.79 19.89
N GLN A 84 -11.79 9.37 21.01
CA GLN A 84 -12.68 9.95 22.02
C GLN A 84 -13.27 11.29 21.59
N ASN A 85 -12.46 12.15 20.95
CA ASN A 85 -12.83 13.54 20.66
C ASN A 85 -13.36 13.77 19.23
N TYR A 86 -13.46 12.73 18.39
CA TYR A 86 -13.88 12.89 16.99
C TYR A 86 -15.28 13.51 16.84
N ASN A 87 -16.19 13.22 17.77
CA ASN A 87 -17.57 13.73 17.73
C ASN A 87 -17.62 15.25 17.76
N VAL A 88 -16.70 15.90 18.47
CA VAL A 88 -16.61 17.37 18.57
C VAL A 88 -16.33 18.00 17.20
N VAL A 89 -15.53 17.32 16.37
CA VAL A 89 -15.02 17.86 15.10
C VAL A 89 -15.80 17.31 13.89
N LYS A 90 -16.81 16.48 14.12
CA LYS A 90 -17.61 15.84 13.06
C LYS A 90 -18.38 16.87 12.22
N GLY A 91 -18.78 18.00 12.80
CA GLY A 91 -19.44 19.10 12.09
C GLY A 91 -18.53 19.91 11.16
N LEU A 92 -17.20 19.87 11.35
CA LEU A 92 -16.26 20.59 10.50
C LEU A 92 -16.04 19.89 9.16
N ASN A 93 -15.54 20.63 8.16
CA ASN A 93 -15.06 20.06 6.90
C ASN A 93 -13.99 18.99 7.16
N TYR A 94 -14.10 17.83 6.49
CA TYR A 94 -13.19 16.68 6.66
C TYR A 94 -11.71 17.06 6.63
N ARG A 95 -11.29 17.95 5.72
CA ARG A 95 -9.88 18.37 5.59
C ARG A 95 -9.36 19.14 6.81
N LYS A 96 -10.26 19.81 7.55
CA LYS A 96 -9.92 20.62 8.73
C LYS A 96 -9.99 19.82 10.03
N ARG A 97 -10.65 18.67 10.06
CA ARG A 97 -10.90 17.91 11.30
C ARG A 97 -9.62 17.48 12.00
N PHE A 98 -8.67 16.96 11.22
CA PHE A 98 -7.41 16.48 11.76
C PHE A 98 -6.56 17.62 12.33
N SER A 99 -6.56 18.79 11.67
CA SER A 99 -5.85 19.98 12.16
C SER A 99 -6.41 20.48 13.49
N ALA A 100 -7.73 20.50 13.64
CA ALA A 100 -8.36 20.88 14.91
C ALA A 100 -8.06 19.85 16.01
N LEU A 101 -8.12 18.55 15.69
CA LEU A 101 -7.78 17.49 16.65
C LEU A 101 -6.31 17.54 17.09
N SER A 102 -5.37 17.86 16.19
CA SER A 102 -3.97 18.00 16.57
C SER A 102 -3.74 19.20 17.49
N GLN A 103 -4.39 20.34 17.22
CA GLN A 103 -4.35 21.52 18.09
C GLN A 103 -4.93 21.22 19.47
N LEU A 104 -6.10 20.59 19.53
CA LEU A 104 -6.72 20.18 20.80
C LEU A 104 -5.81 19.23 21.60
N TYR A 105 -5.13 18.31 20.92
CA TYR A 105 -4.21 17.39 21.57
C TYR A 105 -2.96 18.06 22.14
N GLU A 106 -2.48 19.14 21.51
CA GLU A 106 -1.36 19.92 22.03
C GLU A 106 -1.73 20.62 23.32
N LEU A 107 -2.93 21.21 23.39
CA LEU A 107 -3.45 21.85 24.59
C LEU A 107 -3.66 20.86 25.74
N HIS A 108 -4.12 19.64 25.44
CA HIS A 108 -4.38 18.60 26.43
C HIS A 108 -3.10 17.95 26.99
N LYS A 109 -1.91 18.18 26.39
CA LYS A 109 -0.67 17.61 26.94
C LYS A 109 -0.35 18.26 28.27
N PRO A 110 -0.01 17.47 29.31
CA PRO A 110 0.40 18.02 30.59
C PRO A 110 1.55 19.01 30.39
N LEU A 111 1.46 20.15 31.08
CA LEU A 111 2.28 21.35 30.86
C LEU A 111 3.80 21.06 30.86
N GLU A 112 4.26 20.04 31.59
CA GLU A 112 5.66 19.60 31.62
C GLU A 112 6.22 19.22 30.23
N VAL A 113 5.41 18.61 29.37
CA VAL A 113 5.84 18.22 28.01
C VAL A 113 5.87 19.43 27.06
N GLN A 114 5.07 20.46 27.34
CA GLN A 114 5.07 21.71 26.57
C GLN A 114 6.28 22.58 26.92
N VAL A 115 6.59 22.70 28.21
CA VAL A 115 7.78 23.42 28.69
C VAL A 115 9.05 22.78 28.13
N THR A 116 9.19 21.46 28.18
CA THR A 116 10.37 20.78 27.63
C THR A 116 10.51 20.91 26.11
N LYS A 117 9.41 20.99 25.35
CA LYS A 117 9.45 21.28 23.91
C LYS A 117 9.79 22.74 23.62
N ALA A 118 9.19 23.69 24.33
CA ALA A 118 9.50 25.11 24.21
C ALA A 118 10.98 25.38 24.56
N LEU A 119 11.51 24.72 25.59
CA LEU A 119 12.93 24.76 25.94
C LEU A 119 13.83 24.17 24.84
N LYS A 120 13.41 23.07 24.20
CA LYS A 120 14.14 22.49 23.05
C LYS A 120 14.11 23.39 21.82
N GLU A 121 12.99 24.03 21.51
CA GLU A 121 12.85 24.98 20.40
C GLU A 121 13.62 26.29 20.64
N ALA A 122 13.63 26.79 21.88
CA ALA A 122 14.44 27.94 22.28
C ALA A 122 15.94 27.63 22.19
N ASN A 123 16.36 26.42 22.56
CA ASN A 123 17.75 25.98 22.42
C ASN A 123 18.13 25.73 20.94
N ALA A 124 17.23 25.21 20.11
CA ALA A 124 17.47 25.03 18.67
C ALA A 124 17.66 26.38 17.94
N LYS A 125 16.92 27.42 18.32
CA LYS A 125 17.08 28.78 17.75
C LYS A 125 18.39 29.46 18.15
N LYS A 126 18.95 29.15 19.32
CA LYS A 126 20.25 29.68 19.79
C LYS A 126 21.46 29.06 19.07
N VAL A 127 21.31 27.91 18.41
CA VAL A 127 22.42 27.17 17.76
C VAL A 127 22.60 27.53 16.27
N THR A 128 21.78 28.42 15.70
CA THR A 128 22.00 28.93 14.33
C THR A 128 22.02 30.46 14.26
N PRO A 129 23.16 31.08 14.61
CA PRO A 129 23.57 32.28 13.89
C PRO A 129 25.09 32.29 13.62
N ALA A 130 25.60 31.36 12.81
CA ALA A 130 27.01 31.40 12.38
C ALA A 130 27.24 30.64 11.06
N LYS A 131 26.47 30.95 10.00
CA LYS A 131 26.79 30.51 8.63
C LYS A 131 26.07 31.32 7.54
N THR A 132 25.99 32.63 7.71
CA THR A 132 25.43 33.55 6.70
C THR A 132 26.23 34.85 6.59
N VAL A 133 27.57 34.75 6.58
CA VAL A 133 28.43 35.80 6.03
C VAL A 133 29.61 35.08 5.36
N VAL A 134 30.04 35.58 4.20
CA VAL A 134 31.08 35.03 3.30
C VAL A 134 30.60 33.96 2.29
N LYS A 135 29.79 34.42 1.33
CA LYS A 135 29.98 34.13 -0.10
C LYS A 135 29.27 35.20 -0.92
N LYS A 136 29.83 36.40 -0.86
CA LYS A 136 29.52 37.53 -1.74
C LYS A 136 30.83 37.88 -2.45
N ALA A 137 31.20 37.06 -3.43
CA ALA A 137 32.24 37.37 -4.42
C ALA A 137 32.16 36.36 -5.56
N ALA A 138 32.22 36.87 -6.79
CA ALA A 138 32.29 36.18 -8.08
C ALA A 138 30.97 35.61 -8.64
N THR A 139 30.26 36.43 -9.42
CA THR A 139 29.82 36.05 -10.78
C THR A 139 29.46 37.31 -11.56
N ASN A 140 30.25 37.57 -12.61
CA ASN A 140 30.06 38.66 -13.57
C ASN A 140 28.74 38.50 -14.37
N PRO A 141 28.15 39.60 -14.87
CA PRO A 141 26.98 39.59 -15.74
C PRO A 141 27.39 39.63 -17.22
N GLN A 142 26.66 38.90 -18.08
CA GLN A 142 26.24 39.26 -19.45
C GLN A 142 25.89 38.00 -20.27
N SER A 143 24.64 37.89 -20.70
CA SER A 143 24.26 37.86 -22.13
C SER A 143 22.81 37.40 -22.31
N ALA A 144 22.22 37.97 -23.35
CA ALA A 144 20.80 38.02 -23.66
C ALA A 144 20.19 36.68 -24.10
N SER A 145 18.87 36.54 -23.93
CA SER A 145 17.99 36.09 -25.03
C SER A 145 16.50 36.24 -24.67
N THR A 146 15.90 37.29 -25.22
CA THR A 146 14.52 37.29 -25.72
C THR A 146 14.26 36.05 -26.57
N LEU A 147 13.10 35.39 -26.40
CA LEU A 147 12.24 34.96 -27.51
C LEU A 147 10.83 34.59 -27.05
N LYS A 148 9.89 34.97 -27.90
CA LYS A 148 8.45 35.14 -27.68
C LYS A 148 7.67 33.82 -27.73
N ALA A 149 6.59 33.82 -26.94
CA ALA A 149 5.25 33.30 -27.20
C ALA A 149 5.04 32.41 -28.45
N LYS A 150 4.60 31.16 -28.22
CA LYS A 150 3.57 30.49 -29.03
C LYS A 150 2.68 29.62 -28.13
N LYS A 151 1.49 30.14 -27.81
CA LYS A 151 0.36 29.38 -27.28
C LYS A 151 -0.62 29.20 -28.44
N ALA A 152 -0.68 28.00 -29.00
CA ALA A 152 -1.64 27.64 -30.04
C ALA A 152 -2.28 26.30 -29.73
N LEU A 153 -3.52 26.40 -29.21
CA LEU A 153 -4.70 25.70 -29.71
C LEU A 153 -4.55 24.22 -30.06
N LYS A 154 -4.96 23.32 -29.16
CA LYS A 154 -5.49 22.00 -29.57
C LYS A 154 -6.97 21.89 -29.24
N LYS A 155 -7.69 21.75 -30.34
CA LYS A 155 -9.12 21.77 -30.59
C LYS A 155 -9.79 20.54 -29.96
N SER A 156 -10.91 20.79 -29.31
CA SER A 156 -11.90 19.81 -28.88
C SER A 156 -12.39 18.96 -30.06
N ARG A 157 -12.49 17.65 -29.85
CA ARG A 157 -13.40 16.78 -30.60
C ARG A 157 -14.31 16.09 -29.58
N GLY A 158 -15.47 16.71 -29.36
CA GLY A 158 -16.61 16.08 -28.73
C GLY A 158 -17.29 15.16 -29.74
N THR A 159 -17.42 13.91 -29.37
CA THR A 159 -18.23 12.90 -30.05
C THR A 159 -19.70 13.23 -29.75
N GLN A 160 -20.48 13.60 -30.76
CA GLN A 160 -21.94 13.52 -30.69
C GLN A 160 -22.44 12.45 -31.65
N VAL A 161 -23.18 11.54 -31.02
CA VAL A 161 -23.96 10.44 -31.56
C VAL A 161 -25.29 10.98 -32.10
N ALA A 162 -25.88 10.24 -33.05
CA ALA A 162 -27.25 10.29 -33.57
C ALA A 162 -27.47 11.08 -34.87
N LYS A 163 -27.88 10.39 -35.94
CA LYS A 163 -29.31 10.23 -36.29
C LYS A 163 -29.51 9.19 -37.39
N ARG A 164 -30.50 8.32 -37.17
CA ARG A 164 -31.12 7.41 -38.14
C ARG A 164 -31.79 8.22 -39.26
N MET A 165 -31.69 7.75 -40.50
CA MET A 165 -32.72 7.70 -41.54
C MET A 165 -32.42 6.45 -42.38
#